data_AF-B0MUI9-F1
#
_entry.id   AF-B0MUI9-F1
#
_cell.length_a   1.000
_cell.length_b   1.000
_cell.length_c   1.000
_cell.angle_alpha   90.00
_cell.angle_beta   90.00
_cell.angle_gamma   90.00
#
_symmetry.space_group_name_H-M   'P 1'
#
loop_
_entity.id
_entity.type
_entity.pdbx_description
1 polymer ?
#
loop_
_entity_poly.entity_id
_entity_poly.type
_entity_poly.pdbx_seq_one_letter_code
_entity_poly.pdbx_strand_id
1 'polypeptide(L)'
;MGVAMLSGAYAALLTPPSLKEFVENDDPTQNGIDIIVPDSPVVNERDVTLTFLIKGTSQEAFLSNYAAFVAELHKGTVTLYVPDLGNTYNLLYSNSTQFENYRLNACKLAVKFREPNPADRAARE
;
A
#
# COMPACT_ATOMS: atom_id res chain seq x y z
N MET A 1 -10.94 6.46 15.57
CA MET A 1 -9.64 7.13 15.43
C MET A 1 -9.77 8.30 14.46
N GLY A 2 -9.11 9.43 14.74
CA GLY A 2 -9.10 10.61 13.85
C GLY A 2 -8.10 10.47 12.69
N VAL A 3 -8.24 9.43 11.87
CA VAL A 3 -7.34 9.12 10.74
C VAL A 3 -8.13 9.11 9.43
N ALA A 4 -7.61 9.74 8.39
CA ALA A 4 -8.21 9.74 7.04
C ALA A 4 -7.13 9.59 5.97
N MET A 5 -7.41 8.86 4.89
CA MET A 5 -6.55 8.84 3.71
C MET A 5 -6.62 10.17 2.97
N LEU A 6 -5.47 10.64 2.47
CA LEU A 6 -5.37 11.87 1.70
C LEU A 6 -5.45 11.61 0.19
N SER A 7 -5.45 12.71 -0.57
CA SER A 7 -5.42 12.67 -2.04
C SER A 7 -4.25 11.82 -2.56
N GLY A 8 -4.51 11.11 -3.66
CA GLY A 8 -3.56 10.16 -4.25
C GLY A 8 -3.75 8.70 -3.79
N ALA A 9 -4.53 8.44 -2.73
CA ALA A 9 -4.80 7.07 -2.29
C ALA A 9 -5.44 6.21 -3.39
N TYR A 10 -6.46 6.71 -4.09
CA TYR A 10 -7.07 5.99 -5.21
C TYR A 10 -6.08 5.71 -6.33
N ALA A 11 -5.25 6.69 -6.69
CA ALA A 11 -4.23 6.50 -7.72
C ALA A 11 -3.25 5.39 -7.31
N ALA A 12 -2.75 5.41 -6.07
CA ALA A 12 -1.84 4.39 -5.56
C ALA A 12 -2.48 3.00 -5.54
N LEU A 13 -3.72 2.89 -5.06
CA LEU A 13 -4.42 1.60 -4.93
C LEU A 13 -4.82 1.01 -6.28
N LEU A 14 -5.29 1.85 -7.22
CA LEU A 14 -5.78 1.44 -8.54
C LEU A 14 -4.68 1.28 -9.60
N THR A 15 -3.47 1.78 -9.35
CA THR A 15 -2.32 1.54 -10.24
C THR A 15 -2.09 0.02 -10.39
N PRO A 16 -2.12 -0.55 -11.61
CA PRO A 16 -1.97 -2.00 -11.78
C PRO A 16 -0.63 -2.51 -11.23
N PRO A 17 -0.61 -3.67 -10.54
CA PRO A 17 0.63 -4.35 -10.21
C PRO A 17 1.35 -4.80 -11.50
N SER A 18 2.68 -4.96 -11.43
CA SER A 18 3.43 -5.60 -12.50
C SER A 18 3.10 -7.09 -12.59
N LEU A 19 3.39 -7.71 -13.72
CA LEU A 19 3.45 -9.16 -13.83
C LEU A 19 4.75 -9.68 -13.22
N LYS A 20 4.79 -10.96 -12.88
CA LYS A 20 6.07 -11.62 -12.62
C LYS A 20 6.93 -11.61 -13.88
N GLU A 21 8.24 -11.55 -13.68
CA GLU A 21 9.20 -11.64 -14.77
C GLU A 21 8.99 -12.92 -15.57
N PHE A 22 9.02 -12.79 -16.89
CA PHE A 22 8.93 -13.92 -17.80
C PHE A 22 10.30 -14.59 -17.94
N VAL A 23 10.32 -15.83 -18.41
CA VAL A 23 11.58 -16.53 -18.68
C VAL A 23 12.09 -16.04 -20.03
N GLU A 24 13.33 -15.58 -20.04
CA GLU A 24 13.99 -15.02 -21.23
C GLU A 24 15.21 -15.87 -21.61
N ASN A 25 15.46 -16.03 -22.91
CA ASN A 25 16.62 -16.73 -23.46
C ASN A 25 17.33 -15.84 -24.50
N ASP A 26 18.48 -15.28 -24.09
CA ASP A 26 19.33 -14.42 -24.93
C ASP A 26 20.43 -15.26 -25.61
N ASP A 27 20.04 -15.94 -26.70
CA ASP A 27 20.93 -16.80 -27.49
C ASP A 27 21.73 -15.95 -28.49
N PRO A 28 23.08 -15.91 -28.40
CA PRO A 28 23.92 -15.07 -29.26
C PRO A 28 23.92 -15.50 -30.73
N THR A 29 23.34 -16.66 -31.05
CA THR A 29 23.19 -17.16 -32.42
C THR A 29 21.87 -16.74 -33.07
N GLN A 30 20.94 -16.15 -32.30
CA GLN A 30 19.65 -15.68 -32.79
C GLN A 30 19.54 -14.16 -32.70
N ASN A 31 18.65 -13.59 -33.52
CA ASN A 31 18.36 -12.16 -33.46
C ASN A 31 17.30 -11.89 -32.40
N GLY A 32 17.56 -10.93 -31.51
CA GLY A 32 16.65 -10.58 -30.44
C GLY A 32 16.69 -11.59 -29.28
N ILE A 33 15.65 -11.57 -28.44
CA ILE A 33 15.52 -12.43 -27.26
C ILE A 33 14.24 -13.26 -27.38
N ASP A 34 14.32 -14.54 -27.03
CA ASP A 34 13.13 -15.39 -26.95
C ASP A 34 12.53 -15.29 -25.54
N ILE A 35 11.21 -15.11 -25.45
CA ILE A 35 10.50 -14.87 -24.19
C ILE A 35 9.36 -15.87 -24.07
N ILE A 36 9.42 -16.71 -23.04
CA ILE A 36 8.37 -17.67 -22.72
C ILE A 36 7.29 -16.96 -21.90
N VAL A 37 6.21 -16.60 -22.57
CA VAL A 37 5.01 -16.01 -21.94
C VAL A 37 4.01 -17.13 -21.61
N PRO A 38 3.63 -17.35 -20.35
CA PRO A 38 2.63 -18.35 -20.00
C PRO A 38 1.22 -17.95 -20.47
N ASP A 39 0.35 -18.92 -20.74
CA ASP A 39 -1.05 -18.67 -21.12
C ASP A 39 -1.85 -17.86 -20.08
N SER A 40 -1.43 -17.93 -18.81
CA SER A 40 -2.03 -17.19 -17.70
C SER A 40 -0.94 -16.50 -16.89
N PRO A 41 -0.49 -15.30 -17.30
CA PRO A 41 0.44 -14.50 -16.54
C PRO A 41 -0.12 -14.14 -15.16
N VAL A 42 0.75 -14.16 -14.14
CA VAL A 42 0.37 -13.83 -12.76
C VAL A 42 1.00 -12.51 -12.34
N VAL A 43 0.26 -11.75 -11.53
CA VAL A 43 0.74 -10.49 -10.97
C VAL A 43 1.83 -10.74 -9.93
N ASN A 44 2.78 -9.82 -9.86
CA ASN A 44 3.80 -9.80 -8.83
C ASN A 44 3.27 -9.09 -7.57
N GLU A 45 3.97 -9.25 -6.46
CA GLU A 45 3.81 -8.35 -5.32
C GLU A 45 4.13 -6.91 -5.71
N ARG A 46 3.64 -5.94 -4.95
CA ARG A 46 3.97 -4.53 -5.16
C ARG A 46 4.10 -3.77 -3.86
N ASP A 47 4.78 -2.63 -3.94
CA ASP A 47 4.77 -1.63 -2.89
C ASP A 47 3.68 -0.58 -3.17
N VAL A 48 2.99 -0.13 -2.12
CA VAL A 48 1.98 0.93 -2.17
C VAL A 48 2.29 1.94 -1.07
N THR A 49 2.38 3.22 -1.42
CA THR A 49 2.53 4.29 -0.42
C THR A 49 1.22 5.04 -0.27
N LEU A 50 0.68 5.08 0.94
CA LEU A 50 -0.54 5.82 1.28
C LEU A 50 -0.22 6.93 2.27
N THR A 51 -0.79 8.11 2.03
CA THR A 51 -0.64 9.25 2.94
C THR A 51 -1.88 9.41 3.78
N PHE A 52 -1.71 9.48 5.09
CA PHE A 52 -2.78 9.64 6.06
C PHE A 52 -2.70 11.00 6.76
N LEU A 53 -3.84 11.62 6.97
CA LEU A 53 -4.02 12.72 7.91
C LEU A 53 -4.48 12.15 9.25
N ILE A 54 -3.71 12.40 10.29
CA ILE A 54 -4.04 12.06 11.67
C ILE A 54 -4.31 13.37 12.40
N LYS A 55 -5.46 13.52 13.04
CA LYS A 55 -5.86 14.76 13.73
C LYS A 55 -6.50 14.49 15.10
N GLY A 56 -6.40 15.45 16.01
CA GLY A 56 -7.07 15.46 17.30
C GLY A 56 -7.79 16.78 17.53
N THR A 57 -8.80 16.77 18.42
CA THR A 57 -9.49 17.98 18.89
C THR A 57 -8.66 18.74 19.94
N SER A 58 -7.69 18.07 20.57
CA SER A 58 -6.65 18.63 21.42
C SER A 58 -5.30 17.94 21.12
N GLN A 59 -4.23 18.41 21.73
CA GLN A 59 -2.90 17.81 21.62
C GLN A 59 -2.88 16.37 22.17
N GLU A 60 -3.53 16.15 23.30
CA GLU A 60 -3.66 14.83 23.93
C GLU A 60 -4.47 13.88 23.04
N ALA A 61 -5.58 14.36 22.45
CA ALA A 61 -6.39 13.58 21.53
C ALA A 61 -5.60 13.22 20.25
N PHE A 62 -4.78 14.14 19.75
CA PHE A 62 -3.90 13.88 18.61
C PHE A 62 -2.86 12.80 18.94
N LEU A 63 -2.14 12.94 20.07
CA LEU A 63 -1.13 11.97 20.48
C LEU A 63 -1.72 10.58 20.71
N SER A 64 -2.94 10.52 21.27
CA SER A 64 -3.69 9.27 21.42
C SER A 64 -4.05 8.63 20.07
N ASN A 65 -4.59 9.42 19.12
CA ASN A 65 -4.90 8.93 17.77
C ASN A 65 -3.65 8.49 17.02
N TYR A 66 -2.54 9.23 17.13
CA TYR A 66 -1.26 8.89 16.54
C TYR A 66 -0.72 7.57 17.11
N ALA A 67 -0.67 7.44 18.44
CA ALA A 67 -0.20 6.22 19.10
C ALA A 67 -1.05 5.00 18.73
N ALA A 68 -2.38 5.14 18.67
CA ALA A 68 -3.28 4.09 18.25
C ALA A 68 -3.04 3.66 16.79
N PHE A 69 -2.84 4.62 15.89
CA PHE A 69 -2.54 4.31 14.48
C PHE A 69 -1.18 3.61 14.34
N VAL A 70 -0.14 4.10 15.03
CA VAL A 70 1.19 3.46 15.02
C VAL A 70 1.12 2.03 15.60
N ALA A 71 0.34 1.82 16.66
CA ALA A 71 0.13 0.49 17.21
C ALA A 71 -0.53 -0.48 16.22
N GLU A 72 -1.49 0.01 15.41
CA GLU A 72 -2.08 -0.78 14.32
C GLU A 72 -1.05 -1.15 13.25
N LEU A 73 -0.23 -0.19 12.80
CA LEU A 73 0.84 -0.44 11.83
C LEU A 73 1.86 -1.46 12.34
N HIS A 74 2.21 -1.38 13.63
CA HIS A 74 3.18 -2.28 14.26
C HIS A 74 2.66 -3.70 14.53
N LYS A 75 1.39 -4.01 14.24
CA LYS A 75 0.94 -5.40 14.13
C LYS A 75 1.57 -6.12 12.92
N GLY A 76 2.17 -5.37 12.00
CA GLY A 76 2.82 -5.89 10.79
C GLY A 76 1.82 -6.07 9.65
N THR A 77 0.75 -6.82 9.87
CA THR A 77 -0.32 -7.01 8.89
C THR A 77 -1.43 -5.99 9.07
N VAL A 78 -1.84 -5.36 7.97
CA VAL A 78 -2.91 -4.36 7.92
C VAL A 78 -3.92 -4.76 6.84
N THR A 79 -5.17 -4.92 7.23
CA THR A 79 -6.28 -5.14 6.31
C THR A 79 -7.01 -3.81 6.10
N LEU A 80 -6.97 -3.29 4.87
CA LEU A 80 -7.56 -2.01 4.52
C LEU A 80 -8.76 -2.22 3.60
N TYR A 81 -9.97 -2.13 4.15
CA TYR A 81 -11.18 -2.07 3.35
C TYR A 81 -11.39 -0.65 2.82
N VAL A 82 -11.63 -0.52 1.51
CA VAL A 82 -11.93 0.76 0.85
C VAL A 82 -13.35 0.70 0.29
N PRO A 83 -14.35 1.24 1.00
CA PRO A 83 -15.77 1.12 0.64
C PRO A 83 -16.08 1.57 -0.79
N ASP A 84 -15.51 2.71 -1.21
CA ASP A 84 -15.72 3.27 -2.55
C ASP A 84 -15.23 2.34 -3.68
N LEU A 85 -14.33 1.40 -3.37
CA LEU A 85 -13.80 0.43 -4.32
C LEU A 85 -14.38 -0.97 -4.13
N GLY A 86 -15.14 -1.21 -3.05
CA GLY A 86 -15.61 -2.55 -2.68
C GLY A 86 -14.50 -3.59 -2.46
N ASN A 87 -13.25 -3.15 -2.24
CA ASN A 87 -12.08 -4.02 -2.20
C ASN A 87 -11.38 -3.96 -0.84
N THR A 88 -10.84 -5.10 -0.44
CA THR A 88 -9.99 -5.23 0.76
C THR A 88 -8.54 -5.41 0.33
N TYR A 89 -7.65 -4.55 0.78
CA TYR A 89 -6.22 -4.66 0.50
C TYR A 89 -5.51 -5.32 1.69
N ASN A 90 -4.81 -6.41 1.42
CA ASN A 90 -4.02 -7.16 2.41
C ASN A 90 -2.57 -6.66 2.37
N LEU A 91 -2.22 -5.82 3.35
CA LEU A 91 -1.00 -5.04 3.34
C LEU A 91 -0.07 -5.46 4.49
N LEU A 92 1.23 -5.33 4.26
CA LEU A 92 2.26 -5.41 5.29
C LEU A 92 2.86 -4.03 5.47
N TYR A 93 2.90 -3.55 6.71
CA TYR A 93 3.61 -2.31 7.04
C TYR A 93 5.11 -2.51 6.84
N SER A 94 5.72 -1.67 6.01
CA SER A 94 7.17 -1.68 5.77
C SER A 94 7.85 -0.59 6.59
N ASN A 95 7.55 0.68 6.30
CA ASN A 95 8.09 1.82 7.01
C ASN A 95 7.25 3.09 6.75
N SER A 96 7.47 4.11 7.56
CA SER A 96 6.97 5.46 7.29
C SER A 96 8.02 6.25 6.51
N THR A 97 7.60 6.91 5.43
CA THR A 97 8.50 7.60 4.48
C THR A 97 8.52 9.12 4.67
N GLN A 98 7.47 9.70 5.24
CA GLN A 98 7.38 11.12 5.51
C GLN A 98 6.47 11.42 6.71
N PHE A 99 6.86 12.37 7.56
CA PHE A 99 6.06 12.90 8.66
C PHE A 99 6.07 14.43 8.64
N GLU A 100 4.89 15.03 8.51
CA GLU A 100 4.70 16.49 8.56
C GLU A 100 3.79 16.81 9.74
N ASN A 101 4.25 17.61 10.70
CA ASN A 101 3.51 17.91 11.92
C ASN A 101 2.89 19.32 11.91
N TYR A 102 1.71 19.44 12.49
CA TYR A 102 0.99 20.71 12.67
C TYR A 102 0.73 20.97 14.15
N ARG A 103 1.75 21.48 14.84
CA ARG A 103 1.69 21.90 16.26
C ARG A 103 1.16 20.81 17.21
N LEU A 104 1.42 19.54 16.88
CA LEU A 104 0.92 18.37 17.60
C LEU A 104 -0.62 18.32 17.74
N ASN A 105 -1.37 18.96 16.83
CA ASN A 105 -2.82 18.79 16.72
C ASN A 105 -3.21 17.95 15.51
N ALA A 106 -2.33 17.90 14.51
CA ALA A 106 -2.46 17.03 13.35
C ALA A 106 -1.09 16.68 12.76
N CYS A 107 -1.04 15.63 11.94
CA CYS A 107 0.10 15.34 11.09
C CYS A 107 -0.32 14.67 9.78
N LYS A 108 0.52 14.81 8.75
CA LYS A 108 0.52 13.88 7.61
C LYS A 108 1.57 12.82 7.83
N LEU A 109 1.21 11.57 7.58
CA LEU A 109 2.11 10.43 7.64
C LEU A 109 2.01 9.65 6.33
N ALA A 110 3.10 9.62 5.55
CA ALA A 110 3.21 8.74 4.40
C ALA A 110 3.73 7.38 4.88
N VAL A 111 2.98 6.34 4.56
CA VAL A 111 3.24 4.96 4.99
C VAL A 111 3.43 4.09 3.77
N LYS A 112 4.58 3.41 3.70
CA LYS A 112 4.88 2.41 2.69
C LYS A 112 4.39 1.05 3.17
N PHE A 113 3.58 0.42 2.34
CA PHE A 113 3.11 -0.95 2.50
C PHE A 113 3.65 -1.83 1.38
N ARG A 114 3.80 -3.11 1.68
CA ARG A 114 3.92 -4.17 0.68
C ARG A 114 2.58 -4.88 0.55
N GLU A 115 2.09 -5.10 -0.65
CA GLU A 115 0.92 -5.94 -0.95
C GLU A 115 1.45 -7.26 -1.55
N PRO A 116 1.60 -8.33 -0.74
CA PRO A 116 2.25 -9.57 -1.20
C PRO A 116 1.48 -10.29 -2.30
N ASN A 117 0.15 -10.17 -2.30
CA ASN A 117 -0.70 -10.77 -3.32
C ASN A 117 -1.80 -9.80 -3.77
N PRO A 118 -1.55 -9.00 -4.82
CA PRO A 118 -2.54 -8.06 -5.35
C PRO A 118 -3.77 -8.71 -5.98
N ALA A 119 -3.75 -10.03 -6.24
CA ALA A 119 -4.91 -10.77 -6.74
C ALA A 119 -5.87 -11.20 -5.62
N ASP A 120 -5.45 -11.18 -4.35
CA ASP A 120 -6.32 -11.46 -3.20
C ASP A 120 -6.88 -10.15 -2.62
N ARG A 121 -7.95 -9.65 -3.24
CA ARG A 121 -8.67 -8.43 -2.83
C ARG A 121 -10.13 -8.64 -2.47
N ALA A 122 -10.49 -9.86 -2.06
CA ALA A 122 -11.88 -10.21 -1.78
C ALA A 122 -12.57 -9.17 -0.89
N ALA A 123 -13.80 -8.78 -1.26
CA ALA A 123 -14.65 -7.98 -0.39
C ALA A 123 -14.87 -8.75 0.92
N ARG A 124 -14.37 -8.23 2.02
CA ARG A 124 -14.56 -8.78 3.37
C ARG A 124 -15.10 -7.62 4.20
N GLU A 125 -16.40 -7.66 4.45
CA GLU A 125 -17.11 -6.71 5.33
C GLU A 125 -16.76 -6.95 6.80
#